data_AF-A0A8S3XSK4-F1
#
_entry.id   AF-A0A8S3XSK4-F1
#
_cell.length_a   1.000
_cell.length_b   1.000
_cell.length_c   1.000
_cell.angle_alpha   90.00
_cell.angle_beta   90.00
_cell.angle_gamma   90.00
#
_symmetry.space_group_name_H-M   'P 1'
#
loop_
_entity.id
_entity.type
_entity.pdbx_description
1 polymer ?
#
loop_
_entity_poly.entity_id
_entity_poly.type
_entity_poly.pdbx_seq_one_letter_code
_entity_poly.pdbx_strand_id
1 'polypeptide(L)'
;MLVTYLEASRDLCETNSILFGAAVAACRIISAKIPIAGRATKQSSAIPAWRKIIEDRIAKARALISSLKNFRLGNNSPTVVRTVRMAFAWTNIILSQPDITQKLMECIDDPKQKIAAWGKRIRRFTERSRRFNQNSLFHSDQKRLYKSLERPKLCGVGPGSNQAWPVVRTRKPQ
;
A
#
# COMPACT_ATOMS: atom_id res chain seq x y z
N MET A 1 -29.54 -47.05 3.53
CA MET A 1 -29.74 -46.21 2.33
C MET A 1 -28.41 -45.81 1.68
N LEU A 2 -27.44 -45.18 2.35
CA LEU A 2 -26.18 -44.81 1.68
C LEU A 2 -25.38 -46.03 1.16
N VAL A 3 -25.30 -47.09 1.97
CA VAL A 3 -24.57 -48.32 1.65
C VAL A 3 -25.10 -48.98 0.36
N THR A 4 -26.42 -49.00 0.18
CA THR A 4 -27.05 -49.58 -1.03
C THR A 4 -26.78 -48.76 -2.28
N TYR A 5 -26.58 -47.44 -2.17
CA TYR A 5 -26.19 -46.60 -3.31
C TYR A 5 -24.69 -46.72 -3.64
N LEU A 6 -23.84 -46.98 -2.64
CA LEU A 6 -22.41 -47.21 -2.86
C LEU A 6 -22.15 -48.55 -3.55
N GLU A 7 -22.84 -49.61 -3.13
CA GLU A 7 -22.74 -50.94 -3.75
C GLU A 7 -23.28 -50.98 -5.20
N ALA A 8 -24.20 -50.08 -5.53
CA ALA A 8 -24.73 -49.94 -6.88
C ALA A 8 -23.87 -49.06 -7.81
N SER A 9 -22.87 -48.35 -7.26
CA SER A 9 -22.04 -47.42 -8.05
C SER A 9 -21.07 -48.17 -8.96
N ARG A 10 -20.99 -47.76 -10.22
CA ARG A 10 -20.19 -48.47 -11.25
C ARG A 10 -18.89 -47.78 -11.60
N ASP A 11 -18.80 -46.47 -11.33
CA ASP A 11 -17.67 -45.63 -11.68
C ASP A 11 -17.19 -44.80 -10.48
N LEU A 12 -15.89 -44.51 -10.45
CA LEU A 12 -15.25 -43.74 -9.39
C LEU A 12 -15.86 -42.34 -9.25
N CYS A 13 -16.24 -41.72 -10.37
CA CYS A 13 -16.89 -40.42 -10.38
C CYS A 13 -18.26 -40.45 -9.68
N GLU A 14 -19.00 -41.53 -9.87
CA GLU A 14 -20.31 -41.76 -9.28
C GLU A 14 -20.19 -41.99 -7.77
N THR A 15 -19.26 -42.85 -7.35
CA THR A 15 -18.94 -43.09 -5.94
C THR A 15 -18.53 -41.79 -5.23
N ASN A 16 -17.66 -41.00 -5.86
CA ASN A 16 -17.23 -39.70 -5.32
C ASN A 16 -18.40 -38.71 -5.18
N SER A 17 -19.30 -38.67 -6.16
CA SER A 17 -20.49 -37.81 -6.13
C SER A 17 -21.46 -38.20 -5.01
N ILE A 18 -21.67 -39.51 -4.81
CA ILE A 18 -22.51 -40.05 -3.74
C ILE A 18 -21.92 -39.72 -2.36
N LEU A 19 -20.61 -39.94 -2.17
CA LEU A 19 -19.91 -39.62 -0.92
C LEU A 19 -19.92 -38.12 -0.63
N PHE A 20 -19.67 -37.28 -1.64
CA PHE A 20 -19.72 -35.84 -1.51
C PHE A 20 -21.13 -35.35 -1.13
N GLY A 21 -22.17 -35.87 -1.80
CA GLY A 21 -23.57 -35.56 -1.48
C GLY A 21 -23.95 -35.96 -0.05
N ALA A 22 -23.52 -37.13 0.40
CA ALA A 22 -23.73 -37.60 1.76
C ALA A 22 -23.02 -36.73 2.82
N ALA A 23 -21.76 -36.35 2.56
CA ALA A 23 -21.01 -35.46 3.42
C ALA A 23 -21.67 -34.07 3.52
N VAL A 24 -22.13 -33.52 2.38
CA VAL A 24 -22.86 -32.24 2.35
C VAL A 24 -24.17 -32.33 3.14
N ALA A 25 -24.92 -33.42 3.00
CA ALA A 25 -26.16 -33.64 3.74
C ALA A 25 -25.90 -33.73 5.26
N ALA A 26 -24.88 -34.48 5.68
CA ALA A 26 -24.48 -34.57 7.09
C ALA A 26 -24.04 -33.21 7.65
N CYS A 27 -23.22 -32.46 6.92
CA CYS A 27 -22.82 -31.11 7.33
C CYS A 27 -24.00 -30.15 7.44
N ARG A 28 -25.03 -30.27 6.58
CA ARG A 28 -26.26 -29.48 6.70
C ARG A 28 -27.06 -29.82 7.95
N ILE A 29 -27.17 -31.10 8.31
CA ILE A 29 -27.85 -31.55 9.54
C ILE A 29 -27.12 -31.01 10.78
N ILE A 30 -25.79 -31.01 10.76
CA ILE A 30 -24.95 -30.56 11.88
C ILE A 30 -24.77 -29.01 11.87
N SER A 31 -25.36 -28.29 10.91
CA SER A 31 -25.15 -26.85 10.69
C SER A 31 -23.67 -26.45 10.55
N ALA A 32 -22.84 -27.38 10.07
CA ALA A 32 -21.42 -27.15 9.83
C ALA A 32 -21.23 -26.32 8.56
N LYS A 33 -20.39 -25.28 8.62
CA LYS A 33 -20.06 -24.44 7.46
C LYS A 33 -19.21 -25.25 6.47
N ILE A 34 -19.80 -25.64 5.34
CA ILE A 34 -19.06 -26.27 4.23
C ILE A 34 -18.30 -25.16 3.49
N PRO A 35 -16.96 -25.17 3.45
CA PRO A 35 -16.21 -24.24 2.64
C PRO A 35 -16.45 -24.59 1.17
N ILE A 36 -17.23 -23.77 0.47
CA ILE A 36 -17.41 -23.89 -0.98
C ILE A 36 -16.05 -23.60 -1.62
N ALA A 37 -15.40 -24.63 -2.16
CA ALA A 37 -14.23 -24.50 -3.02
C ALA A 37 -14.65 -23.64 -4.23
N GLY A 38 -14.22 -22.38 -4.23
CA GLY A 38 -14.69 -21.38 -5.20
C GLY A 38 -15.05 -20.03 -4.59
N ARG A 39 -15.22 -19.94 -3.26
CA ARG A 39 -15.08 -18.64 -2.58
C ARG A 39 -13.61 -18.28 -2.55
N ALA A 40 -13.08 -17.83 -3.69
CA ALA A 40 -11.91 -16.98 -3.71
C ALA A 40 -12.24 -15.80 -2.80
N THR A 41 -11.74 -15.83 -1.57
CA THR A 41 -11.64 -14.64 -0.74
C THR A 41 -10.98 -13.62 -1.66
N LYS A 42 -11.71 -12.56 -2.03
CA LYS A 42 -11.16 -11.48 -2.85
C LYS A 42 -9.81 -11.17 -2.23
N GLN A 43 -8.72 -11.47 -2.94
CA GLN A 43 -7.40 -11.10 -2.49
C GLN A 43 -7.48 -9.59 -2.34
N SER A 44 -7.61 -9.12 -1.09
CA SER A 44 -7.52 -7.70 -0.79
C SER A 44 -6.28 -7.23 -1.51
N SER A 45 -6.38 -6.13 -2.24
CA SER A 45 -5.28 -5.51 -2.98
C SER A 45 -4.20 -5.10 -1.98
N ALA A 46 -3.47 -6.09 -1.49
CA ALA A 46 -2.60 -5.97 -0.35
C ALA A 46 -1.39 -5.22 -0.87
N ILE A 47 -1.20 -4.02 -0.32
CA ILE A 47 0.01 -3.26 -0.55
C ILE A 47 1.19 -4.20 -0.24
N PRO A 48 2.12 -4.42 -1.19
CA PRO A 48 3.23 -5.32 -0.97
C PRO A 48 4.00 -4.93 0.29
N ALA A 49 4.44 -5.92 1.07
CA ALA A 49 5.14 -5.67 2.34
C ALA A 49 6.36 -4.75 2.18
N TRP A 50 7.14 -4.93 1.11
CA TRP A 50 8.28 -4.07 0.80
C TRP A 50 7.90 -2.59 0.61
N ARG A 51 6.70 -2.31 0.07
CA ARG A 51 6.24 -0.93 -0.15
C ARG A 51 5.93 -0.26 1.19
N LYS A 52 5.26 -0.97 2.11
CA LYS A 52 5.00 -0.48 3.46
C LYS A 52 6.30 -0.14 4.19
N ILE A 53 7.28 -1.04 4.12
CA ILE A 53 8.62 -0.83 4.72
C ILE A 53 9.27 0.45 4.19
N ILE A 54 9.15 0.72 2.89
CA ILE A 54 9.70 1.95 2.30
C ILE A 54 8.91 3.19 2.74
N GLU A 55 7.59 3.13 2.79
CA GLU A 55 6.73 4.21 3.28
C GLU A 55 7.09 4.57 4.75
N ASP A 56 7.31 3.57 5.60
CA ASP A 56 7.75 3.76 6.98
C ASP A 56 9.14 4.40 7.06
N ARG A 57 10.08 3.98 6.21
CA ARG A 57 11.42 4.59 6.12
C ARG A 57 11.34 6.05 5.71
N ILE A 58 10.48 6.38 4.75
CA ILE A 58 10.23 7.77 4.34
C ILE A 58 9.65 8.58 5.51
N ALA A 59 8.68 8.03 6.25
CA ALA A 59 8.08 8.71 7.39
C ALA A 59 9.11 9.00 8.49
N LYS A 60 9.93 8.01 8.85
CA LYS A 60 11.03 8.18 9.83
C LYS A 60 12.05 9.21 9.36
N ALA A 61 12.44 9.19 8.09
CA ALA A 61 13.36 10.17 7.53
C ALA A 61 12.79 11.61 7.55
N ARG A 62 11.49 11.78 7.27
CA ARG A 62 10.82 13.09 7.40
C ARG A 62 10.79 13.59 8.83
N ALA A 63 10.48 12.72 9.78
CA ALA A 63 10.49 13.06 11.20
C ALA A 63 11.89 13.51 11.65
N LEU A 64 12.94 12.79 11.23
CA LEU A 64 14.32 13.18 11.50
C LEU A 64 14.65 14.56 10.91
N ILE A 65 14.33 14.82 9.63
CA ILE A 65 14.53 16.12 9.00
C ILE A 65 13.84 17.24 9.80
N SER A 66 12.59 17.02 10.24
CA SER A 66 11.86 17.99 11.04
C SER A 66 12.55 18.27 12.38
N SER A 67 13.02 17.24 13.08
CA SER A 67 13.79 17.41 14.33
C SER A 67 15.09 18.18 14.11
N LEU A 68 15.87 17.84 13.08
CA LEU A 68 17.12 18.53 12.75
C LEU A 68 16.87 20.01 12.39
N LYS A 69 15.80 20.29 11.64
CA LYS A 69 15.39 21.67 11.33
C LYS A 69 14.98 22.45 12.57
N ASN A 70 14.20 21.84 13.46
CA ASN A 70 13.76 22.47 14.70
C ASN A 70 14.95 22.79 15.62
N PHE A 71 15.90 21.85 15.73
CA PHE A 71 17.16 22.10 16.45
C PHE A 71 17.93 23.29 15.87
N ARG A 72 18.03 23.37 14.53
CA ARG A 72 18.67 24.50 13.84
C ARG A 72 18.01 25.84 14.13
N LEU A 73 16.70 25.86 14.35
CA LEU A 73 15.93 27.06 14.70
C LEU A 73 16.08 27.46 16.19
N GLY A 74 16.92 26.77 16.96
CA GLY A 74 17.16 27.04 18.37
C GLY A 74 16.25 26.28 19.33
N ASN A 75 15.47 25.30 18.85
CA ASN A 75 14.65 24.47 19.74
C ASN A 75 15.52 23.41 20.42
N ASN A 76 15.82 23.65 21.70
CA ASN A 76 16.62 22.77 22.55
C ASN A 76 15.78 21.84 23.44
N SER A 77 14.54 21.54 23.04
CA SER A 77 13.71 20.55 23.74
C SER A 77 14.48 19.22 23.89
N PRO A 78 14.41 18.56 25.06
CA PRO A 78 15.19 17.34 25.32
C PRO A 78 14.90 16.22 24.32
N THR A 79 13.69 16.15 23.78
CA THR A 79 13.31 15.19 22.74
C THR A 79 14.06 15.45 21.43
N VAL A 80 14.08 16.71 20.98
CA VAL A 80 14.79 17.14 19.77
C VAL A 80 16.29 16.91 19.94
N VAL A 81 16.89 17.35 21.05
CA VAL A 81 18.32 17.15 21.33
C VAL A 81 18.67 15.66 21.38
N ARG A 82 17.84 14.81 21.98
CA ARG A 82 18.04 13.35 21.98
C ARG A 82 18.04 12.78 20.56
N THR A 83 17.10 13.19 19.71
CA THR A 83 17.06 12.72 18.32
C THR A 83 18.27 13.16 17.51
N VAL A 84 18.73 14.40 17.71
CA VAL A 84 19.94 14.93 17.06
C VAL A 84 21.18 14.16 17.53
N ARG A 85 21.33 13.91 18.85
CA ARG A 85 22.42 13.09 19.40
C ARG A 85 22.43 11.69 18.80
N MET A 86 21.27 11.05 18.68
CA MET A 86 21.16 9.72 18.07
C MET A 86 21.54 9.73 16.59
N ALA A 87 21.23 10.80 15.86
CA ALA A 87 21.60 10.95 14.45
C ALA A 87 23.13 11.05 14.27
N PHE A 88 23.81 11.70 15.21
CA PHE A 88 25.26 11.90 15.20
C PHE A 88 26.05 10.91 16.07
N ALA A 89 25.38 9.92 16.66
CA ALA A 89 26.00 8.97 17.60
C ALA A 89 27.20 8.24 16.98
N TRP A 90 27.18 8.03 15.66
CA TRP A 90 28.22 7.33 14.91
C TRP A 90 29.31 8.24 14.34
N THR A 91 29.14 9.55 14.45
CA THR A 91 29.98 10.54 13.75
C THR A 91 30.94 11.28 14.69
N ASN A 92 30.95 10.97 15.99
CA ASN A 92 31.76 11.65 17.03
C ASN A 92 31.66 13.19 17.01
N ILE A 93 30.53 13.75 16.55
CA ILE A 93 30.33 15.21 16.47
C ILE A 93 29.83 15.72 17.83
N ILE A 94 30.57 16.68 18.40
CA ILE A 94 30.17 17.38 19.61
C ILE A 94 29.21 18.52 19.26
N LEU A 95 28.07 18.59 19.96
CA LEU A 95 26.98 19.53 19.67
C LEU A 95 27.34 21.02 19.87
N SER A 96 28.42 21.32 20.59
CA SER A 96 28.88 22.69 20.87
C SER A 96 29.92 23.23 19.87
N GLN A 97 30.26 22.49 18.82
CA GLN A 97 31.26 22.92 17.83
C GLN A 97 30.68 23.96 16.86
N PRO A 98 31.46 24.97 16.42
CA PRO A 98 30.98 26.01 15.51
C PRO A 98 30.55 25.47 14.14
N ASP A 99 31.17 24.38 13.67
CA ASP A 99 30.87 23.75 12.37
C ASP A 99 29.58 22.93 12.35
N ILE A 100 28.85 22.89 13.46
CA ILE A 100 27.68 22.02 13.59
C ILE A 100 26.57 22.37 12.60
N THR A 101 26.39 23.65 12.28
CA THR A 101 25.33 24.08 11.37
C THR A 101 25.55 23.50 9.97
N GLN A 102 26.80 23.44 9.49
CA GLN A 102 27.13 22.82 8.21
C GLN A 102 26.88 21.31 8.24
N LYS A 103 27.41 20.62 9.26
CA LYS A 103 27.22 19.17 9.42
C LYS A 103 25.75 18.78 9.57
N LEU A 104 24.94 19.66 10.17
CA LEU A 104 23.49 19.49 10.27
C LEU A 104 22.81 19.58 8.90
N MET A 105 23.27 20.46 8.01
CA MET A 105 22.76 20.53 6.64
C MET A 105 23.11 19.26 5.85
N GLU A 106 24.35 18.80 5.93
CA GLU A 106 24.80 17.56 5.31
C GLU A 106 23.94 16.37 5.80
N CYS A 107 23.74 16.28 7.12
CA CYS A 107 22.89 15.26 7.75
C CYS A 107 21.41 15.36 7.33
N ILE A 108 20.92 16.54 6.92
CA ILE A 108 19.56 16.72 6.38
C ILE A 108 19.47 16.28 4.93
N ASP A 109 20.52 16.51 4.13
CA ASP A 109 20.50 16.23 2.70
C ASP A 109 20.55 14.74 2.38
N ASP A 110 21.27 13.95 3.17
CA ASP A 110 21.29 12.48 3.06
C ASP A 110 19.88 11.84 3.12
N PRO A 111 19.06 12.09 4.16
CA PRO A 111 17.65 11.68 4.19
C PRO A 111 16.83 12.21 3.01
N LYS A 112 17.04 13.45 2.53
CA LYS A 112 16.31 13.97 1.36
C LYS A 112 16.61 13.16 0.11
N GLN A 113 17.89 12.87 -0.14
CA GLN A 113 18.31 12.04 -1.27
C GLN A 113 17.69 10.64 -1.19
N LYS A 114 17.73 10.02 0.00
CA LYS A 114 17.11 8.71 0.25
C LYS A 114 15.60 8.73 0.03
N ILE A 115 14.89 9.74 0.54
CA ILE A 115 13.44 9.92 0.31
C ILE A 115 13.14 10.03 -1.20
N ALA A 116 13.93 10.82 -1.94
CA ALA A 116 13.75 10.96 -3.38
C ALA A 116 13.94 9.62 -4.12
N ALA A 117 14.97 8.85 -3.76
CA ALA A 117 15.23 7.53 -4.33
C ALA A 117 14.10 6.52 -4.02
N TRP A 118 13.67 6.45 -2.77
CA TRP A 118 12.56 5.60 -2.33
C TRP A 118 11.24 5.98 -3.00
N GLY A 119 10.94 7.27 -3.10
CA GLY A 119 9.78 7.79 -3.82
C GLY A 119 9.78 7.39 -5.30
N LYS A 120 10.94 7.52 -5.97
CA LYS A 120 11.11 7.05 -7.36
C LYS A 120 10.84 5.55 -7.49
N ARG A 121 11.34 4.73 -6.55
CA ARG A 121 11.10 3.27 -6.54
C ARG A 121 9.61 2.94 -6.43
N ILE A 122 8.89 3.57 -5.51
CA ILE A 122 7.44 3.38 -5.36
C ILE A 122 6.71 3.81 -6.64
N ARG A 123 7.05 4.97 -7.21
CA ARG A 123 6.43 5.48 -8.44
C ARG A 123 6.61 4.53 -9.62
N ARG A 124 7.84 4.02 -9.83
CA ARG A 124 8.15 3.04 -10.88
C ARG A 124 7.32 1.77 -10.74
N PHE A 125 7.18 1.27 -9.51
CA PHE A 125 6.35 0.10 -9.26
C PHE A 125 4.87 0.37 -9.57
N THR A 126 4.32 1.47 -9.06
CA THR A 126 2.92 1.84 -9.30
C THR A 126 2.62 1.98 -10.80
N GLU A 127 3.53 2.60 -11.54
CA GLU A 127 3.40 2.75 -12.98
C GLU A 127 3.50 1.41 -13.72
N ARG A 128 4.45 0.56 -13.35
CA ARG A 128 4.58 -0.80 -13.90
C ARG A 128 3.29 -1.59 -13.68
N SER A 129 2.78 -1.61 -12.45
CA SER A 129 1.55 -2.31 -12.08
C SER A 129 0.33 -1.74 -12.82
N ARG A 130 0.26 -0.41 -12.98
CA ARG A 130 -0.78 0.23 -13.78
C ARG A 130 -0.73 -0.24 -15.24
N ARG A 131 0.43 -0.19 -15.88
CA ARG A 131 0.61 -0.63 -17.28
C ARG A 131 0.28 -2.11 -17.44
N PHE A 132 0.74 -2.96 -16.52
CA PHE A 132 0.41 -4.39 -16.52
C PHE A 132 -1.11 -4.62 -16.48
N ASN A 133 -1.81 -3.94 -15.56
CA ASN A 133 -3.27 -4.05 -15.45
C ASN A 133 -3.99 -3.50 -16.70
N GLN A 134 -3.51 -2.40 -17.27
CA GLN A 134 -4.07 -1.83 -18.51
C GLN A 134 -3.87 -2.77 -19.69
N ASN A 135 -2.69 -3.38 -19.84
CA ASN A 135 -2.40 -4.34 -20.90
C ASN A 135 -3.25 -5.61 -20.74
N SER A 136 -3.39 -6.12 -19.52
CA SER A 136 -4.27 -7.26 -19.23
C SER A 136 -5.74 -6.93 -19.57
N LEU A 137 -6.20 -5.72 -19.24
CA LEU A 137 -7.53 -5.25 -19.59
C LEU A 137 -7.68 -5.05 -21.11
N PHE A 138 -6.64 -4.59 -21.81
CA PHE A 138 -6.65 -4.46 -23.27
C PHE A 138 -6.83 -5.82 -23.95
N HIS A 139 -6.14 -6.86 -23.48
CA HIS A 139 -6.28 -8.19 -24.07
C HIS A 139 -7.64 -8.86 -23.77
N SER A 140 -8.25 -8.55 -22.62
CA SER A 140 -9.52 -9.16 -22.21
C SER A 140 -10.77 -8.38 -22.62
N ASP A 141 -10.77 -7.06 -22.45
CA ASP A 141 -11.91 -6.16 -22.73
C ASP A 141 -11.43 -4.74 -23.09
N GLN A 142 -11.14 -4.54 -24.39
CA GLN A 142 -10.69 -3.27 -24.94
C GLN A 142 -11.68 -2.13 -24.70
N LYS A 143 -12.99 -2.39 -24.87
CA LYS A 143 -14.04 -1.38 -24.72
C LYS A 143 -14.04 -0.81 -23.30
N ARG A 144 -13.85 -1.67 -22.30
CA ARG A 144 -13.76 -1.25 -20.89
C ARG A 144 -12.51 -0.43 -20.60
N LEU A 145 -11.37 -0.75 -21.22
CA LEU A 145 -10.18 0.10 -21.12
C LEU A 145 -10.45 1.50 -21.68
N TYR A 146 -10.93 1.64 -22.91
CA TYR A 146 -11.19 2.95 -23.52
C TYR A 146 -12.22 3.76 -22.75
N LYS A 147 -13.32 3.14 -22.31
CA LYS A 147 -14.30 3.80 -21.41
C LYS A 147 -13.64 4.32 -20.12
N SER A 148 -12.64 3.62 -19.58
CA SER A 148 -11.91 4.06 -18.38
C SER A 148 -10.93 5.22 -18.65
N LEU A 149 -10.49 5.39 -19.89
CA LEU A 149 -9.63 6.49 -20.33
C LEU A 149 -10.44 7.75 -20.67
N GLU A 150 -11.63 7.60 -21.25
CA GLU A 150 -12.56 8.69 -21.56
C GLU A 150 -13.19 9.29 -20.29
N ARG A 151 -13.40 8.45 -19.27
CA ARG A 151 -13.84 8.86 -17.94
C ARG A 151 -12.69 8.65 -16.96
N PRO A 152 -11.60 9.44 -17.04
CA PRO A 152 -10.60 9.41 -15.99
C PRO A 152 -11.37 9.78 -14.71
N LYS A 153 -11.45 8.84 -13.76
CA LYS A 153 -12.02 9.16 -12.46
C LYS A 153 -11.34 10.46 -12.00
N LEU A 154 -12.12 11.51 -11.78
CA LEU A 154 -11.67 12.76 -11.16
C LEU A 154 -11.14 12.41 -9.76
N CYS A 155 -9.91 11.91 -9.69
CA CYS A 155 -9.30 11.43 -8.47
C CYS A 155 -8.12 12.35 -8.16
N GLY A 156 -8.49 13.42 -7.47
CA GLY A 156 -7.57 14.35 -6.84
C GLY A 156 -8.14 15.09 -5.62
N VAL A 157 -9.36 14.81 -5.14
CA VAL A 157 -9.81 15.23 -3.81
C VAL A 157 -10.77 14.16 -3.27
N GLY A 158 -10.23 13.20 -2.52
CA GLY A 158 -11.02 12.56 -1.48
C GLY A 158 -11.12 13.55 -0.33
N PRO A 159 -12.32 14.02 0.06
CA PRO A 159 -12.46 14.87 1.21
C PRO A 159 -12.29 13.97 2.43
N GLY A 160 -11.29 14.23 3.28
CA GLY A 160 -11.63 14.20 4.69
C GLY A 160 -12.43 15.48 4.93
N SER A 161 -13.73 15.46 4.65
CA SER A 161 -14.73 16.55 4.74
C SER A 161 -14.17 17.97 4.99
N ASN A 162 -14.45 18.86 4.04
CA ASN A 162 -14.33 20.32 4.13
C ASN A 162 -12.91 20.89 4.18
N GLN A 163 -12.43 21.33 3.02
CA GLN A 163 -11.67 22.58 2.93
C GLN A 163 -11.84 23.15 1.52
N ALA A 164 -12.60 24.24 1.45
CA ALA A 164 -12.78 25.05 0.26
C ALA A 164 -11.52 25.88 0.00
N TRP A 165 -11.13 26.01 -1.26
CA TRP A 165 -10.33 27.13 -1.74
C TRP A 165 -10.90 27.61 -3.09
N PRO A 166 -10.97 28.93 -3.32
CA PRO A 166 -11.78 29.51 -4.39
C PRO A 166 -11.04 29.43 -5.73
N VAL A 167 -11.77 29.03 -6.78
CA VAL A 167 -11.28 29.13 -8.16
C VAL A 167 -11.59 30.54 -8.67
N VAL A 168 -10.54 31.34 -8.84
CA VAL A 168 -10.60 32.60 -9.61
C VAL A 168 -10.93 32.24 -11.06
N ARG A 169 -12.12 32.62 -11.52
CA ARG A 169 -12.52 32.50 -12.93
C ARG A 169 -11.83 33.59 -13.74
N THR A 170 -10.83 33.24 -14.54
CA THR A 170 -10.40 34.09 -15.65
C THR A 170 -11.39 33.89 -16.81
N ARG A 171 -12.11 34.96 -17.17
CA ARG A 171 -12.95 35.00 -18.38
C ARG A 171 -12.03 34.91 -19.61
N LYS A 172 -12.40 34.08 -20.58
CA LYS A 172 -11.76 34.07 -21.90
C LYS A 172 -12.02 35.40 -22.61
N PRO A 173 -11.05 35.95 -23.35
CA PRO A 173 -11.30 37.13 -24.17
C PRO A 173 -12.11 36.74 -25.42
N GLN A 174 -13.05 37.61 -25.78
CA GLN A 174 -13.55 37.78 -27.16
C GLN A 174 -12.73 38.88 -27.81
#